data_AF-A0A3L7VL74-F1
#
_entry.id   AF-A0A3L7VL74-F1
#
_cell.length_a   1.000
_cell.length_b   1.000
_cell.length_c   1.000
_cell.angle_alpha   90.00
_cell.angle_beta   90.00
_cell.angle_gamma   90.00
#
_symmetry.space_group_name_H-M   'P 1'
#
loop_
_entity.id
_entity.type
_entity.pdbx_description
1 polymer ?
#
loop_
_entity_poly.entity_id
_entity_poly.type
_entity_poly.pdbx_seq_one_letter_code
_entity_poly.pdbx_strand_id
1 'polypeptide(L)'
;GETEVKYFEDAKIGEMKCRVIESSHPEPRKQFKFHITRIWIDEKSGLPVRVQQFGFPAKEGAKPPVFEDYTFTDIKAEVRLTDRDFDAKNPSYNY
;
A
#
# COMPACT_ATOMS: atom_id res chain seq x y z
N GLY A 1 -18.86 4.53 8.30
CA GLY A 1 -18.59 3.33 9.11
C GLY A 1 -17.56 3.70 10.15
N GLU A 2 -17.48 2.99 11.26
CA GLU A 2 -16.43 3.23 12.26
C GLU A 2 -15.05 2.95 11.64
N THR A 3 -14.16 3.92 11.78
CA THR A 3 -12.77 3.86 11.31
C THR A 3 -11.90 4.50 12.36
N GLU A 4 -10.82 3.83 12.75
CA GLU A 4 -9.73 4.42 13.53
C GLU A 4 -8.55 4.69 12.59
N VAL A 5 -7.87 5.82 12.75
CA VAL A 5 -6.67 6.16 11.97
C VAL A 5 -5.52 6.47 12.91
N LYS A 6 -4.38 5.82 12.69
CA LYS A 6 -3.13 6.02 13.44
C LYS A 6 -2.04 6.51 12.51
N TYR A 7 -1.21 7.40 13.04
CA TYR A 7 -0.03 7.94 12.38
C TYR A 7 1.19 7.50 13.16
N PHE A 8 2.18 6.96 12.46
CA PHE A 8 3.46 6.59 13.06
C PHE A 8 4.57 7.33 12.32
N GLU A 9 5.40 8.03 13.08
CA GLU A 9 6.58 8.73 12.59
C GLU A 9 7.82 7.82 12.74
N ASP A 10 8.88 8.12 11.99
CA ASP A 10 10.19 7.45 12.07
C ASP A 10 10.26 5.96 11.65
N ALA A 11 9.30 5.48 10.86
CA ALA A 11 9.44 4.18 10.23
C ALA A 11 10.56 4.20 9.18
N LYS A 12 11.18 3.04 8.95
CA LYS A 12 12.21 2.87 7.91
C LYS A 12 11.94 1.65 7.06
N ILE A 13 12.15 1.79 5.75
CA ILE A 13 12.17 0.69 4.79
C ILE A 13 13.49 0.76 4.05
N GLY A 14 14.43 -0.13 4.40
CA GLY A 14 15.81 -0.01 3.96
C GLY A 14 16.39 1.34 4.42
N GLU A 15 16.82 2.16 3.47
CA GLU A 15 17.34 3.51 3.72
C GLU A 15 16.27 4.60 3.67
N MET A 16 15.03 4.28 3.25
CA MET A 16 13.94 5.25 3.15
C MET A 16 13.38 5.54 4.54
N LYS A 17 13.34 6.82 4.90
CA LYS A 17 12.59 7.29 6.07
C LYS A 17 11.13 7.48 5.65
N CYS A 18 10.21 6.93 6.43
CA CYS A 18 8.80 6.90 6.10
C CYS A 18 7.93 7.38 7.26
N ARG A 19 6.85 8.06 6.91
CA ARG A 19 5.67 8.15 7.76
C ARG A 19 4.72 7.00 7.44
N VAL A 20 4.00 6.51 8.44
CA VAL A 20 3.04 5.41 8.28
C VAL A 20 1.65 5.89 8.65
N ILE A 21 0.69 5.52 7.82
CA ILE A 21 -0.73 5.71 8.11
C ILE A 21 -1.35 4.32 8.20
N GLU A 22 -2.04 4.04 9.30
CA GLU A 22 -2.83 2.84 9.48
C GLU A 22 -4.29 3.22 9.67
N SER A 23 -5.18 2.65 8.88
CA SER A 23 -6.62 2.72 9.10
C SER A 23 -7.16 1.35 9.45
N SER A 24 -8.04 1.27 10.45
CA SER A 24 -8.68 0.02 10.85
C SER A 24 -10.20 0.15 10.95
N HIS A 25 -10.89 -0.97 10.73
CA HIS A 25 -12.33 -1.11 10.90
C HIS A 25 -12.59 -2.20 11.93
N PRO A 26 -13.35 -1.94 13.01
CA PRO A 26 -13.49 -2.89 14.11
C PRO A 26 -14.25 -4.15 13.68
N GLU A 27 -15.30 -3.98 12.89
CA GLU A 27 -16.23 -5.04 12.50
C GLU A 27 -16.31 -5.22 10.97
N PRO A 28 -16.45 -6.46 10.48
CA PRO A 28 -16.59 -6.72 9.06
C PRO A 28 -17.91 -6.15 8.53
N ARG A 29 -17.83 -5.33 7.48
CA ARG A 29 -19.00 -4.80 6.76
C ARG A 29 -18.81 -4.97 5.27
N LYS A 30 -19.91 -5.06 4.50
CA LYS A 30 -19.87 -5.33 3.04
C LYS A 30 -18.98 -4.35 2.27
N GLN A 31 -18.88 -3.11 2.72
CA GLN A 31 -18.07 -2.06 2.09
C GLN A 31 -16.58 -2.09 2.50
N PHE A 32 -16.17 -2.90 3.48
CA PHE A 32 -14.80 -2.95 3.99
C PHE A 32 -14.20 -4.33 3.71
N LYS A 33 -13.31 -4.40 2.71
CA LYS A 33 -12.60 -5.63 2.34
C LYS A 33 -11.56 -6.05 3.40
N PHE A 34 -10.99 -5.08 4.11
CA PHE A 34 -9.88 -5.28 5.01
C PHE A 34 -10.21 -4.75 6.41
N HIS A 35 -9.66 -5.42 7.42
CA HIS A 35 -9.71 -4.99 8.80
C HIS A 35 -8.69 -3.88 9.08
N ILE A 36 -7.50 -3.99 8.50
CA ILE A 36 -6.43 -2.99 8.62
C ILE A 36 -5.82 -2.74 7.25
N THR A 37 -5.64 -1.47 6.92
CA THR A 37 -4.80 -1.00 5.82
C THR A 37 -3.66 -0.19 6.40
N ARG A 38 -2.42 -0.54 6.06
CA ARG A 38 -1.23 0.19 6.51
C ARG A 38 -0.40 0.58 5.31
N ILE A 39 -0.08 1.88 5.21
CA ILE A 39 0.67 2.45 4.10
C ILE A 39 1.90 3.18 4.65
N TRP A 40 3.05 2.93 4.05
CA TRP A 40 4.28 3.69 4.28
C TRP A 40 4.47 4.68 3.13
N ILE A 41 4.68 5.93 3.50
CA ILE A 41 4.93 7.02 2.56
C ILE A 41 6.35 7.50 2.80
N ASP A 42 7.20 7.41 1.78
CA ASP A 42 8.56 7.95 1.83
C ASP A 42 8.51 9.46 2.05
N GLU A 43 9.23 9.94 3.07
CA GLU A 43 9.22 11.36 3.45
C GLU A 43 9.85 12.24 2.37
N LYS A 44 10.81 11.71 1.60
CA LYS A 44 11.53 12.47 0.58
C LYS A 44 10.69 12.69 -0.67
N SER A 45 10.12 11.63 -1.23
CA SER A 45 9.33 11.68 -2.47
C SER A 45 7.84 11.97 -2.22
N GLY A 46 7.35 11.70 -1.02
CA GLY A 46 5.91 11.74 -0.71
C GLY A 46 5.12 10.59 -1.32
N LEU A 47 5.78 9.59 -1.92
CA LEU A 47 5.12 8.47 -2.59
C LEU A 47 4.88 7.29 -1.63
N PRO A 48 3.78 6.53 -1.80
CA PRO A 48 3.60 5.25 -1.13
C PRO A 48 4.66 4.24 -1.59
N VAL A 49 5.44 3.71 -0.65
CA VAL A 49 6.54 2.75 -0.93
C VAL A 49 6.27 1.36 -0.36
N ARG A 50 5.25 1.21 0.48
CA ARG A 50 4.76 -0.11 0.92
C ARG A 50 3.29 -0.02 1.30
N VAL A 51 2.56 -1.11 1.02
CA VAL A 51 1.20 -1.31 1.50
C VAL A 51 1.06 -2.69 2.12
N GLN A 52 0.41 -2.75 3.27
CA GLN A 52 -0.06 -3.98 3.88
C GLN A 52 -1.58 -3.94 4.05
N GLN A 53 -2.22 -5.04 3.69
CA GLN A 53 -3.65 -5.25 3.92
C GLN A 53 -3.85 -6.48 4.80
N PHE A 54 -4.61 -6.32 5.87
CA PHE A 54 -4.94 -7.39 6.79
C PHE A 54 -6.44 -7.68 6.74
N GLY A 55 -6.80 -8.96 6.68
CA GLY A 55 -8.18 -9.42 6.79
C GLY A 55 -8.71 -9.32 8.23
N PHE A 56 -10.01 -9.52 8.40
CA PHE A 56 -10.62 -9.62 9.72
C PHE A 56 -10.16 -10.89 10.44
N PRO A 57 -9.85 -10.79 11.75
CA PRO A 57 -9.44 -11.96 12.51
C PRO A 57 -10.62 -12.95 12.65
N ALA A 58 -10.31 -14.25 12.65
CA ALA A 58 -11.34 -15.30 12.75
C ALA A 58 -12.03 -15.35 14.13
N LYS A 59 -11.39 -14.78 15.15
CA LYS A 59 -11.88 -14.66 16.53
C LYS A 59 -11.43 -13.33 17.10
N GLU A 60 -12.22 -12.75 18.00
CA GLU A 60 -11.85 -11.53 18.71
C GLU A 60 -10.49 -11.70 19.43
N GLY A 61 -9.62 -10.70 19.33
CA GLY A 61 -8.27 -10.72 19.87
C GLY A 61 -7.24 -11.59 19.12
N ALA A 62 -7.65 -12.38 18.12
CA ALA A 62 -6.70 -13.12 17.29
C ALA A 62 -5.93 -12.17 16.34
N LYS A 63 -4.73 -12.58 15.94
CA LYS A 63 -3.91 -11.81 15.00
C LYS A 63 -4.61 -11.72 13.63
N PRO A 64 -4.81 -10.51 13.08
CA PRO A 64 -5.35 -10.35 11.72
C PRO A 64 -4.46 -11.04 10.67
N PRO A 65 -5.04 -11.84 9.75
CA PRO A 65 -4.26 -12.45 8.67
C PRO A 65 -3.78 -11.39 7.68
N VAL A 66 -2.55 -11.53 7.17
CA VAL A 66 -2.03 -10.67 6.08
C VAL A 66 -2.55 -11.20 4.75
N PHE A 67 -3.18 -10.35 3.95
CA PHE A 67 -3.63 -10.68 2.60
C PHE A 67 -2.72 -10.09 1.53
N GLU A 68 -2.22 -8.87 1.75
CA GLU A 68 -1.33 -8.18 0.82
C GLU A 68 -0.16 -7.57 1.60
N ASP A 69 1.05 -7.69 1.05
CA ASP A 69 2.25 -7.02 1.55
C ASP A 69 3.18 -6.74 0.38
N TYR A 70 3.07 -5.53 -0.17
CA TYR A 70 3.82 -5.11 -1.35
C TYR A 70 4.75 -3.97 -1.00
N THR A 71 6.02 -4.12 -1.34
CA THR A 71 7.04 -3.05 -1.23
C THR A 71 7.47 -2.63 -2.63
N PHE A 72 7.42 -1.34 -2.89
CA PHE A 72 7.83 -0.72 -4.15
C PHE A 72 9.22 -0.11 -3.97
N THR A 73 10.12 -0.39 -4.91
CA THR A 73 11.50 0.10 -4.89
C THR A 73 11.86 0.69 -6.26
N ASP A 74 12.86 1.57 -6.30
CA ASP A 74 13.29 2.29 -7.52
C ASP A 74 12.13 3.01 -8.25
N ILE A 75 11.23 3.64 -7.50
CA ILE A 75 10.11 4.38 -8.08
C ILE A 75 10.64 5.62 -8.80
N LYS A 76 10.32 5.72 -10.09
CA LYS A 76 10.63 6.89 -10.93
C LYS A 76 9.32 7.48 -11.45
N ALA A 77 8.96 8.66 -10.95
CA ALA A 77 7.73 9.35 -11.35
C ALA A 77 7.83 9.92 -12.78
N GLU A 78 9.00 10.47 -13.12
CA GLU A 78 9.20 11.25 -14.35
C GLU A 78 10.01 10.47 -15.40
N VAL A 79 9.43 9.39 -15.93
CA VAL A 79 10.10 8.56 -16.97
C VAL A 79 9.69 8.93 -18.41
N ARG A 80 8.87 9.99 -18.59
CA ARG A 80 8.43 10.52 -19.89
C ARG A 80 7.81 9.46 -20.83
N LEU A 81 6.92 8.63 -20.28
CA LEU A 81 6.14 7.69 -21.10
C LEU A 81 5.32 8.45 -22.15
N THR A 82 5.21 7.87 -23.33
CA THR A 82 4.47 8.37 -24.48
C THR A 82 3.29 7.46 -24.78
N ASP A 83 2.34 7.90 -25.62
CA ASP A 83 1.20 7.07 -26.05
C ASP A 83 1.65 5.73 -26.64
N ARG A 84 2.82 5.69 -27.29
CA ARG A 84 3.39 4.46 -27.86
C ARG A 84 3.79 3.44 -26.80
N ASP A 85 4.14 3.87 -25.58
CA ASP A 85 4.45 2.99 -24.44
C ASP A 85 3.19 2.39 -23.81
N PHE A 86 2.01 2.66 -24.38
CA PHE A 86 0.74 2.04 -23.99
C PHE A 86 0.02 1.38 -25.19
N ASP A 87 0.61 1.39 -26.38
CA ASP A 87 0.05 0.76 -27.57
C ASP A 87 0.29 -0.75 -27.56
N ALA A 88 -0.77 -1.54 -27.49
CA ALA A 88 -0.70 -3.01 -27.55
C ALA A 88 -0.10 -3.54 -28.87
N LYS A 89 -0.08 -2.73 -29.93
CA LYS A 89 0.54 -3.04 -31.23
C LYS A 89 1.97 -2.53 -31.35
N ASN A 90 2.57 -1.99 -30.29
CA ASN A 90 3.94 -1.50 -30.32
C ASN A 90 4.89 -2.65 -30.73
N PRO A 91 5.59 -2.56 -31.88
CA PRO A 91 6.44 -3.64 -32.38
C PRO A 91 7.66 -3.90 -31.50
N SER A 92 7.94 -3.02 -30.52
CA SER A 92 9.02 -3.19 -29.55
C SER A 92 8.62 -4.11 -28.39
N TYR A 93 7.32 -4.44 -28.25
CA TYR A 93 6.87 -5.40 -27.25
C TYR A 93 7.17 -6.82 -27.72
N ASN A 94 7.92 -7.55 -26.89
CA ASN A 94 8.16 -8.98 -27.06
C ASN A 94 7.26 -9.72 -26.08
N TYR A 95 6.05 -10.07 -26.53
CA TYR A 95 5.16 -11.01 -25.85
C TYR A 95 5.28 -12.41 -26.47
#